data_AF-A0A2U0H457-F1
#
_entry.id   AF-A0A2U0H457-F1
#
_cell.length_a   1.000
_cell.length_b   1.000
_cell.length_c   1.000
_cell.angle_alpha   90.00
_cell.angle_beta   90.00
_cell.angle_gamma   90.00
#
_symmetry.space_group_name_H-M   'P 1'
#
loop_
_entity.id
_entity.type
_entity.pdbx_description
1 polymer ?
#
loop_
_entity_poly.entity_id
_entity_poly.type
_entity_poly.pdbx_seq_one_letter_code
_entity_poly.pdbx_strand_id
1 'polypeptide(L)'
;MSDMTTGVVAELKDRIPDLRRRTRLDAVVEASRAALLVAVPRLRGDYDSVVRRAGAAPARPSRPTWGVRDTVTVVALLLGLLVAGLVLPSPRNGRPALGVDAAALWVGLCAVAAFAIFVALERGRRDTLLLGAHTRGAWRLFVVLAVVWAAVFVYMVLNGDDVDRFEPQAPIAGFVLLGLSVVGMAGLAIVARRRDRVALLDPAVAAKDEWGVSAGGDDPIDEWWASLPTKLAPAERSVADRSYGTAIEVLEREGIIRGGDARRLRRKNPSVVWRGDAG
;
A
#
# COMPACT_ATOMS: atom_id res chain seq x y z
N MET A 1 -19.20 -13.70 -42.49
CA MET A 1 -19.52 -12.61 -41.54
C MET A 1 -20.56 -12.98 -40.48
N SER A 2 -21.56 -13.83 -40.78
CA SER A 2 -22.66 -14.19 -39.85
C SER A 2 -22.26 -15.02 -38.61
N ASP A 3 -21.11 -15.68 -38.63
CA ASP A 3 -20.80 -16.72 -37.64
C ASP A 3 -20.30 -16.15 -36.29
N MET A 4 -19.39 -15.17 -36.35
CA MET A 4 -18.81 -14.53 -35.15
C MET A 4 -19.88 -13.80 -34.32
N THR A 5 -20.71 -12.97 -34.96
CA THR A 5 -21.73 -12.16 -34.27
C THR A 5 -22.77 -13.05 -33.61
N THR A 6 -23.16 -14.15 -34.28
CA THR A 6 -24.08 -15.14 -33.74
C THR A 6 -23.49 -15.84 -32.52
N GLY A 7 -22.21 -16.24 -32.59
CA GLY A 7 -21.49 -16.84 -31.45
C GLY A 7 -21.39 -15.90 -30.24
N VAL A 8 -21.02 -14.62 -30.46
CA VAL A 8 -20.92 -13.61 -29.39
C VAL A 8 -22.29 -13.37 -28.75
N VAL A 9 -23.34 -13.24 -29.54
CA VAL A 9 -24.70 -13.04 -29.03
C VAL A 9 -25.16 -14.26 -28.22
N ALA A 10 -24.88 -15.48 -28.68
CA ALA A 10 -25.24 -16.70 -27.96
C ALA A 10 -24.53 -16.80 -26.60
N GLU A 11 -23.21 -16.59 -26.56
CA GLU A 11 -22.44 -16.60 -25.30
C GLU A 11 -22.91 -15.52 -24.33
N LEU A 12 -23.16 -14.30 -24.82
CA LEU A 12 -23.63 -13.21 -23.96
C LEU A 12 -25.03 -13.46 -23.42
N LYS A 13 -25.92 -14.06 -24.22
CA LYS A 13 -27.27 -14.42 -23.77
C LYS A 13 -27.24 -15.43 -22.63
N ASP A 14 -26.38 -16.44 -22.74
CA ASP A 14 -26.19 -17.44 -21.68
C ASP A 14 -25.70 -16.78 -20.37
N ARG A 15 -24.88 -15.74 -20.47
CA ARG A 15 -24.33 -15.00 -19.32
C ARG A 15 -25.21 -13.86 -18.77
N ILE A 16 -26.35 -13.53 -19.39
CA ILE A 16 -27.24 -12.45 -18.91
C ILE A 16 -27.59 -12.58 -17.42
N PRO A 17 -27.97 -13.77 -16.89
CA PRO A 17 -28.33 -13.91 -15.49
C PRO A 17 -27.22 -13.49 -14.53
N ASP A 18 -25.96 -13.79 -14.87
CA ASP A 18 -24.80 -13.44 -14.06
C ASP A 18 -24.44 -11.96 -14.21
N LEU A 19 -24.49 -11.43 -15.44
CA LEU A 19 -24.20 -10.03 -15.72
C LEU A 19 -25.18 -9.08 -14.99
N ARG A 20 -26.44 -9.47 -14.85
CA ARG A 20 -27.45 -8.70 -14.09
C ARG A 20 -27.17 -8.60 -12.59
N ARG A 21 -26.38 -9.52 -12.02
CA ARG A 21 -26.01 -9.52 -10.59
C ARG A 21 -24.82 -8.61 -10.30
N ARG A 22 -24.09 -8.16 -11.32
CA ARG A 22 -22.90 -7.32 -11.19
C ARG A 22 -23.23 -5.84 -11.23
N THR A 23 -22.27 -4.99 -10.85
CA THR A 23 -22.41 -3.56 -11.10
C THR A 23 -22.45 -3.32 -12.62
N ARG A 24 -23.09 -2.22 -13.04
CA ARG A 24 -23.26 -1.94 -14.48
C ARG A 24 -21.93 -1.87 -15.24
N LEU A 25 -20.90 -1.28 -14.63
CA LEU A 25 -19.58 -1.14 -15.25
C LEU A 25 -18.86 -2.49 -15.34
N ASP A 26 -18.91 -3.30 -14.27
CA ASP A 26 -18.32 -4.65 -14.28
C ASP A 26 -18.99 -5.56 -15.30
N ALA A 27 -20.31 -5.43 -15.48
CA ALA A 27 -21.05 -6.18 -16.50
C ALA A 27 -20.57 -5.84 -17.92
N VAL A 28 -20.21 -4.58 -18.20
CA VAL A 28 -19.62 -4.19 -19.50
C VAL A 28 -18.24 -4.80 -19.69
N VAL A 29 -17.39 -4.75 -18.65
CA VAL A 29 -16.04 -5.31 -18.70
C VAL A 29 -16.11 -6.81 -18.97
N GLU A 30 -16.92 -7.55 -18.22
CA GLU A 30 -17.06 -9.00 -18.39
C GLU A 30 -17.67 -9.40 -19.73
N ALA A 31 -18.73 -8.72 -20.16
CA ALA A 31 -19.34 -8.99 -21.46
C ALA A 31 -18.36 -8.69 -22.61
N SER A 32 -17.58 -7.62 -22.52
CA SER A 32 -16.57 -7.29 -23.54
C SER A 32 -15.43 -8.29 -23.59
N ARG A 33 -14.96 -8.78 -22.43
CA ARG A 33 -13.96 -9.85 -22.30
C ARG A 33 -14.48 -11.16 -22.88
N ALA A 34 -15.71 -11.56 -22.54
CA ALA A 34 -16.34 -12.77 -23.07
C ALA A 34 -16.52 -12.69 -24.60
N ALA A 35 -16.99 -11.55 -25.12
CA ALA A 35 -17.15 -11.32 -26.54
C ALA A 35 -15.81 -11.39 -27.30
N LEU A 36 -14.72 -10.90 -26.72
CA LEU A 36 -13.38 -11.00 -27.31
C LEU A 36 -12.90 -12.46 -27.40
N LEU A 37 -13.07 -13.25 -26.33
CA LEU A 37 -12.64 -14.66 -26.31
C LEU A 37 -13.42 -15.53 -27.31
N VAL A 38 -14.69 -15.20 -27.57
CA VAL A 38 -15.48 -15.87 -28.63
C VAL A 38 -15.02 -15.42 -30.02
N ALA A 39 -14.78 -14.13 -30.20
CA ALA A 39 -14.42 -13.58 -31.50
C ALA A 39 -13.00 -13.95 -31.96
N VAL A 40 -12.08 -14.20 -31.00
CA VAL A 40 -10.69 -14.60 -31.27
C VAL A 40 -10.37 -15.90 -30.50
N PRO A 41 -10.79 -17.08 -31.00
CA PRO A 41 -10.74 -18.34 -30.26
C PRO A 41 -9.36 -18.74 -29.76
N ARG A 42 -8.28 -18.35 -30.47
CA ARG A 42 -6.91 -18.63 -30.03
C ARG A 42 -6.60 -18.02 -28.65
N LEU A 43 -7.20 -16.87 -28.31
CA LEU A 43 -7.01 -16.23 -27.02
C LEU A 43 -7.66 -17.01 -25.89
N ARG A 44 -8.65 -17.85 -26.16
CA ARG A 44 -9.31 -18.69 -25.15
C ARG A 44 -8.35 -19.72 -24.58
N GLY A 45 -7.58 -20.39 -25.43
CA GLY A 45 -6.54 -21.33 -24.99
C GLY A 45 -5.45 -20.65 -24.15
N ASP A 46 -5.00 -19.47 -24.60
CA ASP A 46 -4.03 -18.67 -23.86
C ASP A 46 -4.58 -18.21 -22.50
N TYR A 47 -5.81 -17.68 -22.47
CA TYR A 47 -6.51 -17.25 -21.25
C TYR A 47 -6.69 -18.41 -20.27
N ASP A 48 -7.22 -19.54 -20.71
CA ASP A 48 -7.43 -20.73 -19.87
C ASP A 48 -6.10 -21.24 -19.28
N SER A 49 -5.01 -21.14 -20.04
CA SER A 49 -3.67 -21.49 -19.55
C SER A 49 -3.17 -20.53 -18.47
N VAL A 50 -3.50 -19.24 -18.56
CA VAL A 50 -3.15 -18.23 -17.56
C VAL A 50 -4.00 -18.39 -16.32
N VAL A 51 -5.31 -18.58 -16.46
CA VAL A 51 -6.23 -18.87 -15.34
C VAL A 51 -5.82 -20.14 -14.61
N ARG A 52 -5.47 -21.20 -15.35
CA ARG A 52 -4.99 -22.45 -14.74
C ARG A 52 -3.67 -22.27 -14.01
N ARG A 53 -2.73 -21.50 -14.58
CA ARG A 53 -1.45 -21.18 -13.90
C ARG A 53 -1.67 -20.28 -12.69
N ALA A 54 -2.61 -19.34 -12.75
CA ALA A 54 -2.99 -18.49 -11.63
C ALA A 54 -3.65 -19.29 -10.50
N GLY A 55 -4.51 -20.26 -10.84
CA GLY A 55 -5.16 -21.13 -9.87
C GLY A 55 -4.27 -22.26 -9.32
N ALA A 56 -3.26 -22.70 -10.09
CA ALA A 56 -2.28 -23.70 -9.67
C ALA A 56 -1.08 -23.10 -8.93
N ALA A 57 -0.79 -21.82 -9.14
CA ALA A 57 0.13 -21.11 -8.28
C ALA A 57 -0.49 -21.03 -6.88
N PRO A 58 0.23 -21.42 -5.82
CA PRO A 58 -0.24 -21.15 -4.46
C PRO A 58 -0.54 -19.66 -4.40
N ALA A 59 -1.72 -19.30 -3.87
CA ALA A 59 -2.11 -17.91 -3.65
C ALA A 59 -0.91 -17.23 -2.98
N ARG A 60 -0.15 -16.43 -3.74
CA ARG A 60 0.98 -15.68 -3.18
C ARG A 60 0.36 -14.91 -2.03
N PRO A 61 0.91 -15.02 -0.80
CA PRO A 61 0.27 -14.42 0.34
C PRO A 61 0.01 -12.95 0.02
N SER A 62 -1.26 -12.62 -0.15
CA SER A 62 -1.79 -11.28 -0.37
C SER A 62 -1.64 -10.41 0.88
N ARG A 63 -1.05 -10.99 1.93
CA ARG A 63 -0.66 -10.30 3.14
C ARG A 63 0.83 -10.02 3.05
N PRO A 64 1.23 -8.76 3.23
CA PRO A 64 2.64 -8.46 3.38
C PRO A 64 3.13 -9.20 4.65
N THR A 65 4.09 -10.10 4.45
CA THR A 65 4.61 -10.96 5.51
C THR A 65 5.42 -10.10 6.48
N TRP A 66 5.17 -10.25 7.78
CA TRP A 66 5.96 -9.60 8.82
C TRP A 66 7.43 -9.98 8.62
N GLY A 67 8.22 -9.03 8.12
CA GLY A 67 9.64 -9.24 7.88
C GLY A 67 10.44 -9.00 9.15
N VAL A 68 11.68 -9.48 9.19
CA VAL A 68 12.62 -9.20 10.30
C VAL A 68 12.72 -7.70 10.58
N ARG A 69 12.64 -6.86 9.55
CA ARG A 69 12.66 -5.39 9.68
C ARG A 69 11.42 -4.82 10.38
N ASP A 70 10.24 -5.44 10.24
CA ASP A 70 9.04 -5.01 10.96
C ASP A 70 9.16 -5.35 12.46
N THR A 71 9.64 -6.56 12.80
CA THR A 71 9.96 -6.94 14.18
C THR A 71 10.99 -5.98 14.81
N VAL A 72 12.05 -5.64 14.08
CA VAL A 72 13.08 -4.69 14.56
C VAL A 72 12.48 -3.29 14.75
N THR A 73 11.52 -2.88 13.92
CA THR A 73 10.80 -1.60 14.07
C THR A 73 9.97 -1.59 15.36
N VAL A 74 9.27 -2.68 15.66
CA VAL A 74 8.50 -2.83 16.92
C VAL A 74 9.43 -2.80 18.13
N VAL A 75 10.57 -3.49 18.07
CA VAL A 75 11.57 -3.47 19.14
C VAL A 75 12.09 -2.04 19.37
N ALA A 76 12.40 -1.30 18.30
CA ALA A 76 12.84 0.10 18.40
C ALA A 76 11.77 1.01 19.01
N LEU A 77 10.49 0.80 18.66
CA LEU A 77 9.36 1.51 19.25
C LEU A 77 9.24 1.25 20.75
N LEU A 78 9.31 -0.03 21.16
CA LEU A 78 9.26 -0.42 22.57
C LEU A 78 10.41 0.19 23.37
N LEU A 79 11.63 0.14 22.83
CA LEU A 79 12.80 0.81 23.42
C LEU A 79 12.62 2.33 23.52
N GLY A 80 12.08 2.95 22.48
CA GLY A 80 11.84 4.40 22.47
C GLY A 80 10.75 4.82 23.45
N LEU A 81 9.71 4.01 23.66
CA LEU A 81 8.65 4.28 24.63
C LEU A 81 9.06 3.94 26.07
N LEU A 82 10.01 3.02 26.26
CA LEU A 82 10.57 2.67 27.57
C LEU A 82 11.17 3.90 28.28
N VAL A 83 11.74 4.84 27.51
CA VAL A 83 12.24 6.14 28.00
C VAL A 83 11.20 6.86 28.85
N ALA A 84 9.95 6.93 28.38
CA ALA A 84 8.86 7.56 29.11
C ALA A 84 8.47 6.74 30.35
N GLY A 85 8.45 5.41 30.24
CA GLY A 85 8.08 4.51 31.33
C GLY A 85 9.05 4.49 32.51
N LEU A 86 10.32 4.86 32.31
CA LEU A 86 11.33 4.89 33.37
C LEU A 86 11.20 6.11 34.29
N VAL A 87 10.85 7.26 33.73
CA VAL A 87 10.96 8.57 34.40
C VAL A 87 9.63 9.26 34.64
N LEU A 88 8.60 9.03 33.82
CA LEU A 88 7.33 9.71 34.01
C LEU A 88 6.52 9.08 35.16
N PRO A 89 5.81 9.89 35.95
CA PRO A 89 4.99 9.39 37.03
C PRO A 89 3.85 8.52 36.50
N SER A 90 3.65 7.36 37.11
CA SER A 90 2.54 6.48 36.77
C SER A 90 1.20 7.14 37.14
N PRO A 91 0.18 7.11 36.26
CA PRO A 91 -1.14 7.66 36.59
C PRO A 91 -1.85 6.91 37.73
N ARG A 92 -1.41 5.69 38.08
CA ARG A 92 -1.98 4.91 39.19
C ARG A 92 -1.41 5.31 40.55
N ASN A 93 -0.12 5.61 40.59
CA ASN A 93 0.63 5.71 41.85
C ASN A 93 1.25 7.10 42.06
N GLY A 94 1.24 7.96 41.04
CA GLY A 94 1.87 9.29 41.03
C GLY A 94 3.40 9.26 41.10
N ARG A 95 4.02 8.09 41.13
CA ARG A 95 5.46 7.90 41.31
C ARG A 95 6.13 7.43 40.01
N PRO A 96 7.32 7.96 39.69
CA PRO A 96 8.13 7.43 38.61
C PRO A 96 8.71 6.06 38.98
N ALA A 97 9.11 5.27 37.98
CA ALA A 97 9.72 3.96 38.23
C ALA A 97 11.13 4.11 38.83
N LEU A 98 11.86 5.13 38.42
CA LEU A 98 13.17 5.52 38.93
C LEU A 98 13.22 7.05 39.09
N GLY A 99 13.94 7.52 40.11
CA GLY A 99 14.25 8.95 40.25
C GLY A 99 15.14 9.43 39.09
N VAL A 100 15.10 10.73 38.79
CA VAL A 100 15.82 11.33 37.65
C VAL A 100 17.31 11.00 37.68
N ASP A 101 17.92 11.04 38.87
CA ASP A 101 19.34 10.75 39.09
C ASP A 101 19.75 9.34 38.61
N ALA A 102 19.00 8.31 39.03
CA ALA A 102 19.26 6.92 38.63
C ALA A 102 18.81 6.60 37.20
N ALA A 103 17.77 7.29 36.70
CA ALA A 103 17.14 6.96 35.43
C ALA A 103 17.78 7.63 34.22
N ALA A 104 18.40 8.80 34.40
CA ALA A 104 18.82 9.68 33.31
C ALA A 104 19.77 8.99 32.32
N LEU A 105 20.77 8.26 32.82
CA LEU A 105 21.72 7.53 31.96
C LEU A 105 21.02 6.43 31.14
N TRP A 106 20.16 5.63 31.77
CA TRP A 106 19.42 4.56 31.11
C TRP A 106 18.46 5.09 30.06
N VAL A 107 17.78 6.20 30.37
CA VAL A 107 16.93 6.93 29.43
C VAL A 107 17.73 7.37 28.20
N GLY A 108 18.90 8.01 28.42
CA GLY A 108 19.79 8.42 27.33
C GLY A 108 20.25 7.25 26.46
N LEU A 109 20.66 6.13 27.08
CA LEU A 109 21.08 4.93 26.35
C LEU A 109 19.96 4.29 25.54
N CYS A 110 18.74 4.19 26.10
CA CYS A 110 17.58 3.66 25.38
C CYS A 110 17.20 4.54 24.18
N ALA A 111 17.23 5.87 24.36
CA ALA A 111 16.96 6.81 23.28
C ALA A 111 17.98 6.70 22.14
N VAL A 112 19.28 6.60 22.46
CA VAL A 112 20.34 6.42 21.47
C VAL A 112 20.23 5.08 20.75
N ALA A 113 19.97 3.99 21.48
CA ALA A 113 19.80 2.66 20.88
C ALA A 113 18.60 2.64 19.92
N ALA A 114 17.44 3.16 20.34
CA ALA A 114 16.27 3.29 19.49
C ALA A 114 16.57 4.16 18.25
N PHE A 115 17.21 5.31 18.43
CA PHE A 115 17.62 6.19 17.34
C PHE A 115 18.54 5.50 16.34
N ALA A 116 19.57 4.79 16.80
CA ALA A 116 20.49 4.06 15.93
C ALA A 116 19.78 2.98 15.09
N ILE A 117 18.83 2.25 15.70
CA ILE A 117 18.00 1.28 14.98
C ILE A 117 17.15 1.98 13.92
N PHE A 118 16.52 3.12 14.23
CA PHE A 118 15.76 3.88 13.24
C PHE A 118 16.62 4.43 12.10
N VAL A 119 17.85 4.90 12.38
CA VAL A 119 18.80 5.29 11.32
C VAL A 119 19.12 4.11 10.40
N ALA A 120 19.34 2.92 10.97
CA ALA A 120 19.62 1.71 10.20
C ALA A 120 18.41 1.28 9.35
N LEU A 121 17.20 1.33 9.91
CA LEU A 121 15.95 1.01 9.21
C LEU A 121 15.65 2.01 8.10
N GLU A 122 15.92 3.31 8.30
CA GLU A 122 15.71 4.36 7.30
C GLU A 122 16.57 4.17 6.03
N ARG A 123 17.73 3.48 6.14
CA ARG A 123 18.56 3.11 4.97
C ARG A 123 17.90 2.04 4.08
N GLY A 124 17.05 1.17 4.64
CA GLY A 124 16.37 0.06 3.95
C GLY A 124 14.86 0.24 3.76
N ARG A 125 14.36 1.47 3.93
CA ARG A 125 12.94 1.81 4.12
C ARG A 125 11.98 1.42 2.99
N ARG A 126 12.47 1.19 1.77
CA ARG A 126 11.62 0.92 0.59
C ARG A 126 10.86 -0.41 0.67
N ASP A 127 11.36 -1.36 1.47
CA ASP A 127 10.84 -2.74 1.50
C ASP A 127 10.04 -3.07 2.78
N THR A 128 9.87 -2.11 3.69
CA THR A 128 9.20 -2.34 4.97
C THR A 128 7.75 -1.89 4.95
N LEU A 129 6.88 -2.71 5.54
CA LEU A 129 5.45 -2.46 5.72
C LEU A 129 5.19 -1.20 6.56
N LEU A 130 5.84 -1.10 7.72
CA LEU A 130 5.52 -0.08 8.71
C LEU A 130 6.15 1.30 8.43
N LEU A 131 7.21 1.33 7.62
CA LEU A 131 7.98 2.54 7.30
C LEU A 131 7.95 2.89 5.81
N GLY A 132 7.30 2.07 4.98
CA GLY A 132 7.24 2.26 3.54
C GLY A 132 6.50 3.55 3.15
N ALA A 133 6.93 4.18 2.06
CA ALA A 133 6.38 5.47 1.59
C ALA A 133 4.86 5.41 1.29
N HIS A 134 4.30 4.21 1.11
CA HIS A 134 2.89 3.96 0.86
C HIS A 134 1.99 4.20 2.10
N THR A 135 2.52 4.08 3.33
CA THR A 135 1.73 4.24 4.57
C THR A 135 1.41 5.71 4.94
N ARG A 136 1.79 6.68 4.10
CA ARG A 136 1.54 8.14 4.28
C ARG A 136 1.84 8.70 5.69
N GLY A 137 2.68 8.02 6.49
CA GLY A 137 2.74 8.26 7.93
C GLY A 137 4.07 7.94 8.62
N ALA A 138 5.07 7.37 7.94
CA ALA A 138 6.35 7.01 8.55
C ALA A 138 7.06 8.21 9.22
N TRP A 139 7.07 9.38 8.56
CA TRP A 139 7.62 10.60 9.17
C TRP A 139 6.88 11.05 10.43
N ARG A 140 5.58 10.74 10.57
CA ARG A 140 4.79 11.09 11.76
C ARG A 140 5.25 10.28 12.97
N LEU A 141 5.65 9.03 12.78
CA LEU A 141 6.20 8.19 13.83
C LEU A 141 7.44 8.83 14.46
N PHE A 142 8.37 9.31 13.63
CA PHE A 142 9.56 10.01 14.08
C PHE A 142 9.23 11.31 14.83
N VAL A 143 8.24 12.08 14.34
CA VAL A 143 7.76 13.28 15.03
C VAL A 143 7.17 12.94 16.40
N VAL A 144 6.29 11.93 16.48
CA VAL A 144 5.66 11.52 17.75
C VAL A 144 6.73 11.11 18.75
N LEU A 145 7.70 10.29 18.34
CA LEU A 145 8.79 9.85 19.22
C LEU A 145 9.64 11.04 19.69
N ALA A 146 9.99 11.96 18.79
CA ALA A 146 10.75 13.16 19.13
C ALA A 146 9.99 14.06 20.13
N VAL A 147 8.67 14.21 19.97
CA VAL A 147 7.82 14.97 20.89
C VAL A 147 7.76 14.31 22.27
N VAL A 148 7.56 12.98 22.32
CA VAL A 148 7.55 12.23 23.57
C VAL A 148 8.89 12.37 24.30
N TRP A 149 10.00 12.20 23.59
CA TRP A 149 11.34 12.36 24.17
C TRP A 149 11.64 13.80 24.59
N ALA A 150 11.18 14.80 23.85
CA ALA A 150 11.29 16.20 24.25
C ALA A 150 10.49 16.49 25.53
N ALA A 151 9.30 15.93 25.67
CA ALA A 151 8.51 16.05 26.90
C ALA A 151 9.21 15.40 28.10
N VAL A 152 9.80 14.21 27.91
CA VAL A 152 10.62 13.55 28.94
C VAL A 152 11.85 14.40 29.29
N PHE A 153 12.53 14.95 28.29
CA PHE A 153 13.69 15.81 28.50
C PHE A 153 13.33 17.06 29.31
N VAL A 154 12.24 17.74 28.96
CA VAL A 154 11.73 18.90 29.71
C VAL A 154 11.38 18.51 31.14
N TYR A 155 10.67 17.39 31.33
CA TYR A 155 10.35 16.88 32.66
C TYR A 155 11.60 16.65 33.50
N MET A 156 12.62 15.98 32.95
CA MET A 156 13.85 15.71 33.68
C MET A 156 14.60 17.01 34.02
N VAL A 157 14.61 18.01 33.13
CA VAL A 157 15.25 19.31 33.39
C VAL A 157 14.53 20.05 34.52
N LEU A 158 13.19 20.02 34.54
CA LEU A 158 12.39 20.64 35.60
C LEU A 158 12.54 19.94 36.95
N ASN A 159 12.88 18.65 36.95
CA ASN A 159 13.17 17.86 38.16
C ASN A 159 14.68 17.63 38.32
N GLY A 160 15.51 18.53 37.78
CA GLY A 160 16.97 18.45 37.85
C GLY A 160 17.52 18.66 39.26
N ASP A 161 16.72 19.20 40.18
CA ASP A 161 17.09 19.36 41.59
C ASP A 161 17.24 18.01 42.33
N ASP A 162 16.69 16.92 41.76
CA ASP A 162 16.85 15.55 42.28
C ASP A 162 18.23 14.94 41.95
N VAL A 163 19.04 15.60 41.12
CA VAL A 163 20.37 15.11 40.72
C VAL A 163 21.38 15.38 41.84
N ASP A 164 22.13 14.35 42.22
CA ASP A 164 23.18 14.51 43.20
C ASP A 164 24.28 15.44 42.65
N ARG A 165 24.51 16.55 43.35
CA ARG A 165 25.52 17.55 42.99
C ARG A 165 26.95 17.02 43.14
N PHE A 166 27.14 15.95 43.92
CA PHE A 166 28.46 15.35 44.15
C PHE A 166 28.84 14.30 43.11
N GLU A 167 27.86 13.68 42.43
CA GLU A 167 28.09 12.72 41.34
C GLU A 167 27.26 13.01 40.06
N PRO A 168 27.31 14.24 39.50
CA PRO A 168 26.38 14.66 38.45
C PRO A 168 26.70 14.09 37.06
N GLN A 169 27.83 13.40 36.92
CA GLN A 169 28.39 12.95 35.64
C GLN A 169 27.48 11.98 34.87
N ALA A 170 26.88 10.99 35.55
CA ALA A 170 26.00 10.02 34.89
C ALA A 170 24.65 10.65 34.46
N PRO A 171 23.98 11.46 35.31
CA PRO A 171 22.79 12.20 34.91
C PRO A 171 23.03 13.17 33.75
N ILE A 172 24.10 13.97 33.81
CA ILE A 172 24.47 14.91 32.74
C ILE A 172 24.68 14.16 31.42
N ALA A 173 25.42 13.04 31.44
CA ALA A 173 25.59 12.21 30.25
C ALA A 173 24.24 11.72 29.69
N GLY A 174 23.33 11.28 30.57
CA GLY A 174 21.96 10.92 30.21
C GLY A 174 21.18 12.04 29.51
N PHE A 175 21.21 13.25 30.07
CA PHE A 175 20.60 14.45 29.47
C PHE A 175 21.17 14.75 28.08
N VAL A 176 22.49 14.73 27.94
CA VAL A 176 23.16 15.00 26.66
C VAL A 176 22.76 13.96 25.60
N LEU A 177 22.77 12.67 25.96
CA LEU A 177 22.39 11.59 25.05
C LEU A 177 20.91 11.68 24.63
N LEU A 178 20.00 11.99 25.57
CA LEU A 178 18.59 12.19 25.26
C LEU A 178 18.38 13.41 24.35
N GLY A 179 19.01 14.55 24.68
CA GLY A 179 18.92 15.78 23.88
C GLY A 179 19.43 15.60 22.45
N LEU A 180 20.58 14.94 22.28
CA LEU A 180 21.10 14.58 20.96
C LEU A 180 20.16 13.65 20.19
N SER A 181 19.53 12.70 20.88
CA SER A 181 18.57 11.76 20.27
C SER A 181 17.28 12.46 19.82
N VAL A 182 16.77 13.44 20.59
CA VAL A 182 15.62 14.27 20.20
C VAL A 182 15.93 15.04 18.91
N VAL A 183 17.08 15.71 18.86
CA VAL A 183 17.52 16.47 17.67
C VAL A 183 17.73 15.56 16.48
N GLY A 184 18.40 14.42 16.69
CA GLY A 184 18.63 13.41 15.65
C GLY A 184 17.31 12.87 15.08
N MET A 185 16.34 12.56 15.94
CA MET A 185 15.05 12.01 15.52
C MET A 185 14.19 13.04 14.78
N ALA A 186 14.22 14.31 15.21
CA ALA A 186 13.61 15.41 14.46
C ALA A 186 14.28 15.58 13.07
N GLY A 187 15.60 15.45 12.98
CA GLY A 187 16.34 15.43 11.72
C GLY A 187 15.91 14.30 10.80
N LEU A 188 15.79 13.07 11.33
CA LEU A 188 15.25 11.92 10.60
C LEU A 188 13.84 12.18 10.08
N ALA A 189 12.97 12.80 10.88
CA ALA A 189 11.62 13.15 10.45
C ALA A 189 11.61 14.08 9.23
N ILE A 190 12.51 15.07 9.18
CA ILE A 190 12.65 15.98 8.05
C ILE A 190 13.16 15.23 6.81
N VAL A 191 14.19 14.40 6.96
CA VAL A 191 14.76 13.60 5.86
C VAL A 191 13.70 12.64 5.30
N ALA A 192 13.00 11.93 6.18
CA ALA A 192 11.94 11.00 5.84
C ALA A 192 10.80 11.72 5.09
N ARG A 193 10.37 12.89 5.56
CA ARG A 193 9.33 13.71 4.91
C ARG A 193 9.75 14.18 3.52
N ARG A 194 11.03 14.56 3.33
CA ARG A 194 11.55 14.94 2.01
C ARG A 194 11.54 13.74 1.07
N ARG A 195 12.00 12.57 1.54
CA ARG A 195 12.01 11.33 0.74
C ARG A 195 10.61 10.83 0.41
N ASP A 196 9.66 10.94 1.34
CA ASP A 196 8.24 10.59 1.11
C ASP A 196 7.65 11.45 -0.01
N ARG A 197 7.92 12.77 0.00
CA ARG A 197 7.47 13.67 -1.06
C ARG A 197 8.02 13.28 -2.43
N VAL A 198 9.28 12.89 -2.52
CA VAL A 198 9.90 12.43 -3.78
C VAL A 198 9.35 11.08 -4.20
N ALA A 199 9.17 10.14 -3.27
CA ALA A 199 8.65 8.81 -3.56
C ALA A 199 7.18 8.84 -4.02
N LEU A 200 6.37 9.76 -3.51
CA LEU A 200 4.98 9.94 -3.96
C LEU A 200 4.86 10.53 -5.37
N LEU A 201 5.95 11.09 -5.93
CA LEU A 201 6.00 11.49 -7.34
C LEU A 201 6.27 10.29 -8.26
N ASP A 202 6.68 9.14 -7.72
CA ASP A 202 6.86 7.90 -8.48
C ASP A 202 5.49 7.21 -8.67
N PRO A 203 4.99 7.09 -9.91
CA PRO A 203 3.71 6.46 -10.18
C PRO A 203 3.64 4.99 -9.70
N ALA A 204 4.77 4.28 -9.62
CA ALA A 204 4.84 2.91 -9.12
C ALA A 204 4.60 2.81 -7.59
N VAL A 205 4.90 3.87 -6.85
CA VAL A 205 4.69 3.96 -5.40
C VAL A 205 3.31 4.54 -5.08
N ALA A 206 2.83 5.49 -5.91
CA ALA A 206 1.50 6.07 -5.78
C ALA A 206 0.35 5.09 -6.08
N ALA A 207 0.63 4.06 -6.90
CA ALA A 207 -0.34 3.01 -7.24
C ALA A 207 -0.52 1.95 -6.13
N LYS A 208 0.31 1.97 -5.07
CA LYS A 208 0.21 1.07 -3.93
C LYS A 208 -0.80 1.60 -2.92
N ASP A 209 -1.65 0.70 -2.41
CA ASP A 209 -2.57 0.97 -1.31
C ASP A 209 -1.83 1.19 0.01
N GLU A 210 -2.58 1.46 1.08
CA GLU A 210 -2.05 1.72 2.43
C GLU A 210 -1.23 0.55 3.01
N TRP A 211 -1.30 -0.64 2.40
CA TRP A 211 -0.55 -1.85 2.78
C TRP A 211 0.60 -2.16 1.82
N GLY A 212 0.86 -1.28 0.85
CA GLY A 212 1.96 -1.44 -0.10
C GLY A 212 1.61 -2.33 -1.29
N VAL A 213 0.32 -2.66 -1.46
CA VAL A 213 -0.20 -3.51 -2.53
C VAL A 213 -0.66 -2.65 -3.68
N SER A 214 -0.05 -2.84 -4.85
CA SER A 214 -0.49 -2.17 -6.07
C SER A 214 -1.93 -2.59 -6.41
N ALA A 215 -2.85 -1.65 -6.62
CA ALA A 215 -4.19 -1.96 -7.13
C ALA A 215 -4.05 -2.58 -8.54
N GLY A 216 -4.18 -3.91 -8.62
CA GLY A 216 -4.06 -4.69 -9.86
C GLY A 216 -2.64 -5.06 -10.30
N GLY A 217 -1.62 -4.94 -9.45
CA GLY A 217 -0.22 -5.09 -9.87
C GLY A 217 0.36 -6.51 -9.91
N ASP A 218 -0.38 -7.55 -9.52
CA ASP A 218 0.15 -8.92 -9.45
C ASP A 218 -0.87 -10.00 -9.83
N ASP A 219 -2.04 -9.65 -10.40
CA ASP A 219 -2.92 -10.67 -10.97
C ASP A 219 -2.45 -11.00 -12.40
N PRO A 220 -1.89 -12.20 -12.64
CA PRO A 220 -1.45 -12.62 -13.98
C PRO A 220 -2.59 -12.56 -15.01
N ILE A 221 -3.85 -12.60 -14.57
CA ILE A 221 -5.01 -12.44 -15.44
C ILE A 221 -5.14 -10.99 -15.90
N ASP A 222 -4.98 -10.00 -15.02
CA ASP A 222 -5.06 -8.58 -15.36
C ASP A 222 -3.87 -8.12 -16.21
N GLU A 223 -2.66 -8.59 -15.92
CA GLU A 223 -1.49 -8.38 -16.79
C GLU A 223 -1.73 -8.94 -18.20
N TRP A 224 -2.35 -10.12 -18.27
CA TRP A 224 -2.68 -10.73 -19.56
C TRP A 224 -3.66 -9.85 -20.35
N TRP A 225 -4.74 -9.38 -19.73
CA TRP A 225 -5.68 -8.44 -20.36
C TRP A 225 -5.00 -7.14 -20.81
N ALA A 226 -4.09 -6.59 -20.01
CA ALA A 226 -3.34 -5.39 -20.35
C ALA A 226 -2.44 -5.56 -21.58
N SER A 227 -1.91 -6.78 -21.78
CA SER A 227 -1.01 -7.14 -22.88
C SER A 227 -1.69 -7.44 -24.22
N LEU A 228 -3.01 -7.60 -24.26
CA LEU A 228 -3.72 -7.98 -25.48
C LEU A 228 -3.55 -7.02 -26.66
N PRO A 229 -3.57 -5.68 -26.50
CA PRO A 229 -3.45 -4.76 -27.63
C PRO A 229 -2.18 -4.95 -28.44
N THR A 230 -1.08 -5.37 -27.80
CA THR A 230 0.19 -5.65 -28.48
C THR A 230 0.26 -7.05 -29.08
N LYS A 231 -0.52 -8.01 -28.55
CA LYS A 231 -0.59 -9.41 -29.02
C LYS A 231 -1.58 -9.65 -30.16
N LEU A 232 -2.52 -8.73 -30.39
CA LEU A 232 -3.51 -8.84 -31.46
C LEU A 232 -2.91 -8.43 -32.81
N ALA A 233 -3.03 -9.33 -33.79
CA ALA A 233 -2.71 -9.04 -35.17
C ALA A 233 -3.67 -7.97 -35.73
N PRO A 234 -3.28 -7.20 -36.77
CA PRO A 234 -4.13 -6.14 -37.32
C PRO A 234 -5.54 -6.62 -37.72
N ALA A 235 -5.65 -7.81 -38.33
CA ALA A 235 -6.94 -8.40 -38.70
C ALA A 235 -7.82 -8.72 -37.47
N GLU A 236 -7.21 -9.18 -36.38
CA GLU A 236 -7.91 -9.56 -35.15
C GLU A 236 -8.37 -8.34 -34.35
N ARG A 237 -7.65 -7.22 -34.42
CA ARG A 237 -8.12 -5.95 -33.84
C ARG A 237 -9.46 -5.53 -34.44
N SER A 238 -9.59 -5.63 -35.76
CA SER A 238 -10.86 -5.32 -36.43
C SER A 238 -12.01 -6.23 -35.99
N VAL A 239 -11.71 -7.49 -35.65
CA VAL A 239 -12.66 -8.47 -35.16
C VAL A 239 -13.03 -8.18 -33.69
N ALA A 240 -12.04 -7.84 -32.87
CA ALA A 240 -12.20 -7.45 -31.47
C ALA A 240 -13.03 -6.16 -31.29
N ASP A 241 -12.81 -5.16 -32.14
CA ASP A 241 -13.57 -3.91 -32.11
C ASP A 241 -15.06 -4.16 -32.46
N ARG A 242 -15.32 -5.05 -33.44
CA ARG A 242 -16.69 -5.45 -33.81
C ARG A 242 -17.38 -6.26 -32.72
N SER A 243 -16.65 -7.17 -32.06
CA SER A 243 -17.22 -7.96 -30.96
C SER A 243 -17.55 -7.09 -29.74
N TYR A 244 -16.74 -6.07 -29.45
CA TYR A 244 -17.04 -5.06 -28.44
C TYR A 244 -18.32 -4.27 -28.76
N GLY A 245 -18.48 -3.82 -30.01
CA GLY A 245 -19.71 -3.17 -30.47
C GLY A 245 -20.94 -4.06 -30.29
N THR A 246 -20.81 -5.35 -30.63
CA THR A 246 -21.87 -6.35 -30.47
C THR A 246 -22.22 -6.56 -28.98
N ALA A 247 -21.21 -6.60 -28.10
CA ALA A 247 -21.43 -6.73 -26.66
C ALA A 247 -22.22 -5.57 -26.08
N ILE A 248 -21.89 -4.32 -26.46
CA ILE A 248 -22.65 -3.14 -26.03
C ILE A 248 -24.09 -3.21 -26.53
N GLU A 249 -24.32 -3.59 -27.79
CA GLU A 249 -25.66 -3.72 -28.34
C GLU A 249 -26.52 -4.75 -27.61
N VAL A 250 -25.94 -5.90 -27.24
CA VAL A 250 -26.64 -6.92 -26.45
C VAL A 250 -26.96 -6.39 -25.05
N LEU A 251 -26.00 -5.76 -24.36
CA LEU A 251 -26.23 -5.20 -23.03
C LEU A 251 -27.28 -4.08 -23.03
N GLU A 252 -27.30 -3.25 -24.07
CA GLU A 252 -28.30 -2.19 -24.26
C GLU A 252 -29.70 -2.79 -24.50
N ARG A 253 -29.80 -3.79 -25.39
CA ARG A 253 -31.06 -4.48 -25.71
C ARG A 253 -31.66 -5.19 -24.49
N GLU A 254 -30.81 -5.77 -23.66
CA GLU A 254 -31.22 -6.51 -22.45
C GLU A 254 -31.45 -5.61 -21.23
N GLY A 255 -31.31 -4.29 -21.39
CA GLY A 255 -31.57 -3.30 -20.35
C GLY A 255 -30.53 -3.26 -19.22
N ILE A 256 -29.36 -3.89 -19.41
CA ILE A 256 -28.28 -3.90 -18.41
C ILE A 256 -27.58 -2.54 -18.36
N ILE A 257 -27.39 -1.90 -19.52
CA ILE A 257 -26.87 -0.54 -19.65
C ILE A 257 -27.89 0.37 -20.31
N ARG A 258 -27.85 1.67 -19.99
CA ARG A 258 -28.73 2.67 -20.60
C ARG A 258 -28.19 3.10 -21.95
N GLY A 259 -29.07 3.52 -22.87
CA GLY A 259 -28.63 3.99 -24.21
C GLY A 259 -27.70 5.22 -24.20
N GLY A 260 -27.76 6.05 -23.15
CA GLY A 260 -26.77 7.12 -22.92
C GLY A 260 -25.36 6.57 -22.66
N ASP A 261 -25.28 5.55 -21.80
CA ASP A 261 -24.02 4.89 -21.43
C ASP A 261 -23.46 4.09 -22.61
N ALA A 262 -24.33 3.39 -23.35
CA ALA A 262 -23.96 2.66 -24.57
C ALA A 262 -23.29 3.58 -25.61
N ARG A 263 -23.85 4.78 -25.84
CA ARG A 263 -23.24 5.77 -26.75
C ARG A 263 -21.87 6.26 -26.27
N ARG A 264 -21.69 6.45 -24.96
CA ARG A 264 -20.39 6.83 -24.38
C ARG A 264 -19.37 5.70 -24.52
N LEU A 265 -19.77 4.46 -24.21
CA LEU A 265 -18.92 3.28 -24.29
C LEU A 265 -18.50 2.93 -25.71
N ARG A 266 -19.35 3.14 -26.72
CA ARG A 266 -18.99 2.98 -28.14
C ARG A 266 -17.87 3.92 -28.61
N ARG A 267 -17.67 5.05 -27.92
CA ARG A 267 -16.57 6.00 -28.21
C ARG A 267 -15.28 5.65 -27.47
N LYS A 268 -15.34 4.77 -26.45
CA LYS A 268 -14.15 4.32 -25.73
C LYS A 268 -13.40 3.30 -26.56
N ASN A 269 -12.07 3.31 -26.39
CA ASN A 269 -11.22 2.28 -26.96
C ASN A 269 -11.48 0.95 -26.24
N PRO A 270 -11.80 -0.15 -26.97
CA PRO A 270 -12.13 -1.45 -26.36
C PRO A 270 -11.03 -1.97 -25.43
N SER A 271 -9.77 -1.71 -25.76
CA SER A 271 -8.61 -2.11 -24.95
C SER A 271 -8.58 -1.52 -23.55
N VAL A 272 -9.15 -0.33 -23.36
CA VAL A 272 -9.26 0.32 -22.05
C VAL A 272 -10.31 -0.37 -21.20
N VAL A 273 -11.41 -0.79 -21.83
CA VAL A 273 -12.51 -1.49 -21.16
C VAL A 273 -12.11 -2.91 -20.76
N TRP A 274 -11.35 -3.63 -21.60
CA TRP A 274 -10.84 -4.96 -21.23
C TRP A 274 -9.90 -4.93 -20.01
N ARG A 275 -9.26 -3.80 -19.72
CA ARG A 275 -8.42 -3.61 -18.52
C ARG A 275 -9.22 -3.27 -17.26
N GLY A 276 -10.54 -3.15 -17.36
CA GLY A 276 -11.42 -2.82 -16.24
C GLY A 276 -11.92 -1.37 -16.21
N ASP A 277 -11.44 -0.49 -17.10
CA ASP A 277 -11.85 0.91 -17.12
C ASP A 277 -13.04 1.16 -18.08
N ALA A 278 -14.23 0.81 -17.60
CA ALA A 278 -15.50 1.21 -18.22
C ALA A 278 -15.98 2.62 -17.81
N GLY A 279 -15.23 3.31 -16.93
CA GLY A 279 -15.63 4.50 -16.15
C GLY A 279 -15.63 5.86 -16.83
#